data_AF-A0A5K1CVZ0-F1
#
_entry.id   AF-A0A5K1CVZ0-F1
#
_cell.length_a   1.000
_cell.length_b   1.000
_cell.length_c   1.000
_cell.angle_alpha   90.00
_cell.angle_beta   90.00
_cell.angle_gamma   90.00
#
_symmetry.space_group_name_H-M   'P 1'
#
loop_
_entity.id
_entity.type
_entity.pdbx_description
1 polymer ?
#
loop_
_entity_poly.entity_id
_entity_poly.type
_entity_poly.pdbx_seq_one_letter_code
_entity_poly.pdbx_strand_id
1 'polypeptide(L)'
;WNVTASAARPNPQGSFRYGSINVTQLYVLKNEPPAIIKGKHRATLNGLSYVSPATPLRLADQYKIKGLYTLDFPTKPRTGAP
;
A
#
# COMPACT_ATOMS: atom_id res chain seq x y z
N TRP A 1 -23.02 6.56 16.03
CA TRP A 1 -22.01 7.06 15.07
C TRP A 1 -21.21 8.18 15.71
N ASN A 2 -19.88 8.08 15.71
CA ASN A 2 -19.00 9.13 16.19
C ASN A 2 -18.51 9.95 14.99
N VAL A 3 -18.86 11.23 14.96
CA VAL A 3 -18.73 12.15 13.81
C VAL A 3 -17.59 13.14 14.02
N THR A 4 -16.48 12.71 14.60
CA THR A 4 -15.24 13.51 14.67
C THR A 4 -14.53 13.49 13.33
N ALA A 5 -15.16 14.07 12.31
CA ALA A 5 -14.47 14.52 11.12
C ALA A 5 -13.85 15.88 11.46
N SER A 6 -12.67 15.88 12.08
CA SER A 6 -11.89 17.11 12.22
C SER A 6 -11.37 17.53 10.85
N ALA A 7 -12.15 18.38 10.18
CA ALA A 7 -11.65 19.29 9.18
C ALA A 7 -10.69 20.31 9.83
N ALA A 8 -9.63 20.65 9.10
CA ALA A 8 -8.52 21.54 9.44
C ALA A 8 -7.62 21.05 10.60
N ARG A 9 -6.35 20.72 10.29
CA ARG A 9 -5.32 20.58 11.33
C ARG A 9 -5.13 21.95 11.99
N PRO A 10 -5.06 22.06 13.32
CA PRO A 10 -4.71 23.30 14.00
C PRO A 10 -3.20 23.57 13.84
N ASN A 11 -2.77 23.83 12.62
CA ASN A 11 -1.45 24.39 12.35
C ASN A 11 -1.65 25.77 11.71
N PRO A 12 -1.09 26.86 12.27
CA PRO A 12 -1.04 28.14 11.58
C PRO A 12 -0.54 27.94 10.15
N GLN A 13 -1.32 28.42 9.18
CA GLN A 13 -1.07 28.21 7.77
C GLN A 13 0.19 28.99 7.38
N GLY A 14 1.34 28.32 7.31
CA GLY A 14 2.59 28.98 6.91
C GLY A 14 3.92 28.30 7.25
N SER A 15 3.98 27.23 8.04
CA SER A 15 5.31 26.69 8.46
C SER A 15 5.38 25.18 8.66
N PHE A 16 4.66 24.38 7.86
CA PHE A 16 4.92 22.93 7.86
C PHE A 16 6.21 22.64 7.09
N ARG A 17 7.33 22.51 7.82
CA ARG A 17 8.65 22.20 7.25
C ARG A 17 8.75 20.71 6.93
N TYR A 18 8.25 20.30 5.76
CA TYR A 18 8.28 18.91 5.31
C TYR A 18 9.67 18.26 5.39
N GLY A 19 10.75 19.02 5.15
CA GLY A 19 12.13 18.52 5.22
C GLY A 19 12.65 18.18 6.63
N SER A 20 11.93 18.58 7.68
CA SER A 20 12.26 18.23 9.08
C SER A 20 11.55 16.97 9.57
N ILE A 21 10.74 16.34 8.73
CA ILE A 21 9.99 15.13 9.07
C ILE A 21 10.83 13.93 8.69
N ASN A 22 11.14 13.09 9.67
CA ASN A 22 11.87 11.86 9.44
C ASN A 22 11.04 10.90 8.58
N VAL A 23 11.62 10.43 7.48
CA VAL A 23 11.05 9.38 6.64
C VAL A 23 11.17 8.06 7.39
N THR A 24 10.05 7.49 7.83
CA THR A 24 10.02 6.20 8.53
C THR A 24 10.14 5.01 7.58
N GLN A 25 9.62 5.14 6.36
CA GLN A 25 9.63 4.09 5.36
C GLN A 25 9.59 4.68 3.95
N LEU A 26 10.40 4.11 3.05
CA LEU A 26 10.45 4.49 1.65
C LEU A 26 10.08 3.29 0.79
N TYR A 27 9.11 3.48 -0.11
CA TYR A 27 8.70 2.49 -1.09
C TYR A 27 9.12 2.94 -2.49
N VAL A 28 9.95 2.14 -3.15
CA VAL A 28 10.27 2.31 -4.57
C VAL A 28 9.32 1.42 -5.35
N LEU A 29 8.41 2.04 -6.11
CA LEU A 29 7.43 1.33 -6.92
C LEU A 29 7.94 1.22 -8.35
N LYS A 30 7.99 -0.01 -8.88
CA LYS A 30 8.35 -0.30 -10.26
C LYS A 30 7.30 -1.19 -10.89
N ASN A 31 6.82 -0.76 -12.05
CA ASN A 31 6.04 -1.62 -12.92
C ASN A 31 6.98 -2.62 -13.62
N GLU A 32 6.69 -3.89 -13.50
CA GLU A 32 7.50 -4.96 -14.10
C GLU A 32 6.83 -5.51 -15.36
N PRO A 33 7.59 -6.19 -16.25
CA PRO A 33 7.01 -6.87 -17.40
C PRO A 33 5.89 -7.83 -16.97
N PRO A 34 4.85 -8.02 -17.79
CA PRO A 34 3.75 -8.92 -17.45
C PRO A 34 4.25 -10.33 -17.13
N ALA A 35 3.97 -10.81 -15.93
CA ALA A 35 4.33 -12.16 -15.49
C ALA A 35 3.20 -13.14 -15.81
N ILE A 36 3.56 -14.39 -16.13
CA ILE A 36 2.58 -15.48 -16.29
C ILE A 36 2.29 -16.06 -14.90
N ILE A 37 1.11 -15.74 -14.37
CA ILE A 37 0.67 -16.21 -13.05
C ILE A 37 -0.61 -17.01 -13.22
N LYS A 38 -0.57 -18.30 -12.83
CA LYS A 38 -1.68 -19.25 -13.03
C LYS A 38 -2.13 -19.32 -14.50
N GLY A 39 -1.17 -19.33 -15.44
CA GLY A 39 -1.43 -19.45 -16.88
C GLY A 39 -1.98 -18.20 -17.57
N LYS A 40 -2.07 -17.05 -16.88
CA LYS A 40 -2.53 -15.79 -17.47
C LYS A 40 -1.47 -14.71 -17.32
N HIS A 41 -1.29 -13.87 -18.36
CA HIS A 41 -0.49 -12.66 -18.26
C HIS A 41 -1.11 -11.68 -17.26
N ARG A 42 -0.34 -11.26 -16.27
CA ARG A 42 -0.75 -10.31 -15.24
C ARG A 42 0.28 -9.20 -15.10
N ALA A 43 -0.21 -8.00 -14.83
CA ALA A 43 0.62 -6.90 -14.40
C ALA A 43 1.06 -7.14 -12.94
N THR A 44 2.31 -6.77 -12.65
CA THR A 44 2.93 -6.88 -11.33
C THR A 44 3.51 -5.53 -10.93
N LEU A 45 3.42 -5.24 -9.64
CA LEU A 45 4.08 -4.10 -9.01
C LEU A 45 5.12 -4.66 -8.03
N ASN A 46 6.40 -4.34 -8.24
CA ASN A 46 7.52 -4.92 -7.50
C ASN A 46 7.47 -6.47 -7.45
N GLY A 47 7.03 -7.12 -8.53
CA GLY A 47 6.90 -8.57 -8.65
C GLY A 47 5.65 -9.18 -8.03
N LEU A 48 4.75 -8.38 -7.44
CA LEU A 48 3.49 -8.87 -6.86
C LEU A 48 2.29 -8.49 -7.74
N SER A 49 1.41 -9.45 -7.99
CA SER A 49 0.14 -9.23 -8.68
C SER A 49 -1.00 -9.20 -7.68
N TYR A 50 -1.76 -8.11 -7.67
CA TYR A 50 -2.89 -7.94 -6.77
C TYR A 50 -4.09 -8.78 -7.21
N VAL A 51 -4.74 -9.41 -6.24
CA VAL A 51 -6.03 -10.10 -6.42
C VAL A 51 -6.98 -9.53 -5.40
N SER A 52 -8.15 -9.07 -5.87
CA SER A 52 -9.18 -8.56 -4.98
C SER A 52 -9.76 -9.71 -4.15
N PRO A 53 -9.70 -9.65 -2.81
CA PRO A 53 -10.41 -10.58 -1.96
C PRO A 53 -11.93 -10.34 -2.05
N ALA A 54 -12.71 -11.33 -1.62
CA ALA A 54 -14.17 -11.22 -1.57
C ALA A 54 -14.65 -10.17 -0.55
N THR A 55 -13.94 -10.04 0.57
CA THR A 55 -14.20 -9.01 1.58
C THR A 55 -13.32 -7.79 1.34
N PRO A 56 -13.87 -6.56 1.30
CA PRO A 56 -13.08 -5.35 1.15
C PRO A 56 -11.99 -5.22 2.23
N LEU A 57 -10.79 -4.79 1.84
CA LEU A 57 -9.61 -4.75 2.73
C LEU A 57 -9.85 -3.95 4.02
N ARG A 58 -10.50 -2.78 3.92
CA ARG A 58 -10.84 -1.97 5.10
C ARG A 58 -11.77 -2.70 6.07
N LEU A 59 -12.71 -3.47 5.55
CA LEU A 59 -13.65 -4.23 6.37
C LEU A 59 -12.94 -5.43 7.01
N ALA A 60 -12.10 -6.13 6.25
CA ALA A 60 -11.28 -7.21 6.77
C ALA A 60 -10.35 -6.75 7.90
N ASP A 61 -9.76 -5.57 7.75
CA ASP A 61 -8.91 -4.95 8.78
C ASP A 61 -9.70 -4.55 10.03
N GLN A 62 -10.85 -3.87 9.86
CA GLN A 62 -11.72 -3.46 10.96
C GLN A 62 -12.18 -4.65 11.83
N TYR A 63 -12.51 -5.78 11.21
CA TYR A 63 -12.95 -6.99 11.89
C TYR A 63 -11.82 -7.99 12.19
N LYS A 64 -10.55 -7.61 11.95
CA LYS A 64 -9.34 -8.41 12.20
C LYS A 64 -9.39 -9.81 11.57
N ILE A 65 -9.95 -9.91 10.37
CA ILE A 65 -10.07 -11.17 9.64
C ILE A 65 -8.68 -11.59 9.13
N LYS A 66 -8.18 -12.73 9.58
CA LYS A 66 -6.86 -13.24 9.22
C LYS A 66 -6.86 -13.92 7.86
N GLY A 67 -5.74 -13.83 7.14
CA GLY A 67 -5.50 -14.56 5.88
C GLY A 67 -6.07 -13.92 4.62
N LEU A 68 -6.73 -12.75 4.70
CA LEU A 68 -7.26 -12.05 3.52
C LEU A 68 -6.23 -11.18 2.80
N TYR A 69 -5.29 -10.62 3.55
CA TYR A 69 -4.22 -9.79 3.03
C TYR A 69 -2.97 -9.94 3.89
N THR A 70 -1.83 -9.55 3.34
CA THR A 70 -0.55 -9.52 4.02
C THR A 70 0.04 -8.11 3.93
N LEU A 71 0.89 -7.76 4.90
CA LEU A 71 1.57 -6.44 4.97
C LEU A 71 3.04 -6.53 4.56
N ASP A 72 3.42 -7.61 3.88
CA ASP A 72 4.79 -7.95 3.47
C ASP A 72 5.14 -7.39 2.07
N PHE A 73 4.47 -6.32 1.63
CA PHE A 73 4.77 -5.68 0.35
C PHE A 73 6.21 -5.13 0.36
N PRO A 74 7.05 -5.48 -0.63
CA PRO A 74 8.46 -5.14 -0.61
C PRO A 74 8.66 -3.63 -0.81
N THR A 75 9.53 -3.04 0.01
CA THR A 75 9.89 -1.61 -0.05
C THR A 75 10.71 -1.25 -1.29
N LYS A 76 11.33 -2.24 -1.94
CA LYS A 76 12.08 -2.06 -3.19
C LYS A 76 11.73 -3.20 -4.17
N PRO A 77 11.85 -2.99 -5.49
CA PRO A 77 11.65 -4.05 -6.47
C PRO A 77 12.59 -5.24 -6.18
N ARG A 78 12.08 -6.46 -6.34
CA ARG A 78 12.91 -7.66 -6.15
C ARG A 78 13.95 -7.71 -7.27
N THR A 79 15.23 -7.75 -6.90
CA THR A 79 16.31 -7.89 -7.88
C THR A 79 16.41 -9.35 -8.28
N GLY A 80 15.93 -9.68 -9.47
CA GLY A 80 15.96 -11.03 -10.05
C GLY A 80 15.41 -11.01 -11.47
N ALA A 81 15.86 -11.95 -12.31
CA ALA A 81 15.29 -12.15 -13.64
C ALA A 81 13.79 -12.53 -13.54
N PRO A 82 12.97 -12.14 -14.52
CA PRO A 82 11.54 -12.47 -14.56
C PRO A 82 11.27 -13.99 -14.58
#